data_AF-A0A969H661-F1
#
_entry.id   AF-A0A969H661-F1
#
_cell.length_a   1.000
_cell.length_b   1.000
_cell.length_c   1.000
_cell.angle_alpha   90.00
_cell.angle_beta   90.00
_cell.angle_gamma   90.00
#
_symmetry.space_group_name_H-M   'P 1'
#
loop_
_entity.id
_entity.type
_entity.pdbx_description
1 polymer ?
#
loop_
_entity_poly.entity_id
_entity_poly.type
_entity_poly.pdbx_seq_one_letter_code
_entity_poly.pdbx_strand_id
1 'polypeptide(L)'
;MIGCFVIPLIIAGILGGVFLAVQANASSSLTVPAKQILLVRIAPDEAAPLVARFGERRRLNITGRTPDWRWLEVELWNDRRGWALRPLDILVWQLDAPETTPTPTEVEPAAVASVAEEMVSIPAATFTMGSPPGTGEADEHPAHLVKLSSFELDRTEVTVRQYWECVAAGACAAPTADSSADEPHYLNDPAFDNHPVVNVPWLEASHYCTWRGKRLPTEAEWEFAAGWNIEQGAKLQWSWGNEAASGPVNVGDTSLGKAVVVGSLTADKSPLGVLDMGGNVSEWVFDWYKVDYYGVADETNPIGPTNRRGEGVGKVVRGGSFADSLEHARVANRGNQAEEYGYSTVGFRCARDIPQ
;
A
#
# COMPACT_ATOMS: atom_id res chain seq x y z
N MET A 1 46.77 -1.84 -3.41
CA MET A 1 46.74 -3.23 -3.91
C MET A 1 45.73 -3.98 -3.08
N ILE A 2 44.57 -4.28 -3.67
CA ILE A 2 43.42 -4.88 -2.98
C ILE A 2 43.61 -6.40 -3.04
N GLY A 3 43.67 -7.04 -1.87
CA GLY A 3 43.93 -8.47 -1.74
C GLY A 3 42.74 -9.31 -2.20
N CYS A 4 43.04 -10.49 -2.77
CA CYS A 4 42.04 -11.44 -3.24
C CYS A 4 41.66 -12.39 -2.09
N PHE A 5 40.41 -12.36 -1.61
CA PHE A 5 39.95 -13.17 -0.49
C PHE A 5 39.16 -14.40 -0.95
N VAL A 6 39.35 -15.53 -0.26
CA VAL A 6 38.59 -16.77 -0.46
C VAL A 6 37.71 -16.97 0.77
N ILE A 7 36.40 -16.80 0.63
CA ILE A 7 35.43 -17.07 1.70
C ILE A 7 34.64 -18.33 1.31
N PRO A 8 34.53 -19.34 2.19
CA PRO A 8 33.68 -20.49 1.93
C PRO A 8 32.20 -20.07 1.97
N LEU A 9 31.49 -20.21 0.86
CA LEU A 9 30.04 -20.03 0.80
C LEU A 9 29.34 -21.20 1.50
N ILE A 10 28.47 -20.89 2.48
CA ILE A 10 27.43 -21.80 2.93
C ILE A 10 26.10 -21.23 2.43
N ILE A 11 25.52 -21.88 1.43
CA ILE A 11 24.19 -21.56 0.92
C ILE A 11 23.19 -22.40 1.72
N ALA A 12 22.36 -21.76 2.53
CA ALA A 12 21.15 -22.38 3.07
C ALA A 12 19.97 -21.94 2.18
N GLY A 13 19.31 -22.89 1.48
CA GLY A 13 18.01 -22.62 0.84
C GLY A 13 16.90 -22.52 1.90
N ILE A 14 15.70 -21.94 1.69
CA ILE A 14 14.75 -21.96 0.55
C ILE A 14 13.72 -20.79 0.71
N LEU A 15 13.06 -20.39 -0.41
CA LEU A 15 11.83 -19.56 -0.58
C LEU A 15 11.91 -18.06 -0.21
N GLY A 16 11.89 -17.19 -1.22
CA GLY A 16 11.71 -15.73 -1.09
C GLY A 16 12.95 -14.85 -1.32
N GLY A 17 14.11 -15.46 -1.63
CA GLY A 17 15.38 -14.77 -1.90
C GLY A 17 16.58 -15.63 -1.49
N VAL A 18 17.77 -15.35 -2.02
CA VAL A 18 19.02 -16.01 -1.62
C VAL A 18 19.64 -15.19 -0.49
N PHE A 19 19.90 -15.84 0.65
CA PHE A 19 20.63 -15.24 1.76
C PHE A 19 22.08 -15.73 1.73
N LEU A 20 23.03 -14.80 1.72
CA LEU A 20 24.45 -15.09 1.86
C LEU A 20 24.90 -14.71 3.27
N ALA A 21 25.48 -15.67 4.00
CA ALA A 21 26.20 -15.40 5.24
C ALA A 21 27.68 -15.22 4.91
N VAL A 22 28.22 -14.01 5.10
CA VAL A 22 29.64 -13.70 4.89
C VAL A 22 30.33 -13.60 6.23
N GLN A 23 31.30 -14.48 6.50
CA GLN A 23 32.17 -14.40 7.67
C GLN A 23 33.51 -13.76 7.26
N ALA A 24 33.72 -12.50 7.65
CA ALA A 24 34.98 -11.81 7.41
C ALA A 24 36.05 -12.30 8.41
N ASN A 25 37.18 -12.80 7.92
CA ASN A 25 38.36 -13.07 8.76
C ASN A 25 39.32 -11.88 8.73
N ALA A 26 39.77 -11.48 9.92
CA ALA A 26 40.59 -10.31 10.19
C ALA A 26 41.99 -10.42 9.57
N SER A 27 42.18 -9.94 8.34
CA SER A 27 43.52 -9.62 7.81
C SER A 27 43.47 -8.75 6.54
N SER A 28 42.79 -7.60 6.57
CA SER A 28 43.10 -6.49 5.65
C SER A 28 42.49 -5.17 6.13
N SER A 29 42.85 -4.07 5.48
CA SER A 29 42.59 -2.66 5.81
C SER A 29 41.12 -2.21 5.93
N LEU A 30 40.17 -3.15 6.00
CA LEU A 30 38.80 -2.90 6.42
C LEU A 30 38.65 -3.42 7.85
N THR A 31 38.71 -2.53 8.84
CA THR A 31 38.27 -2.86 10.20
C THR A 31 36.76 -3.03 10.21
N VAL A 32 36.30 -4.24 9.87
CA VAL A 32 34.97 -4.71 10.23
C VAL A 32 35.04 -5.15 11.70
N PRO A 33 34.10 -4.73 12.58
CA PRO A 33 34.08 -5.17 13.96
C PRO A 33 34.14 -6.70 14.02
N ALA A 34 35.10 -7.23 14.77
CA ALA A 34 35.33 -8.68 14.82
C ALA A 34 34.06 -9.39 15.33
N LYS A 35 33.63 -10.42 14.57
CA LYS A 35 32.46 -11.30 14.81
C LYS A 35 31.08 -10.79 14.38
N GLN A 36 30.94 -10.17 13.21
CA GLN A 36 29.61 -10.04 12.58
C GLN A 36 29.48 -10.94 11.35
N ILE A 37 28.38 -11.69 11.30
CA ILE A 37 27.90 -12.41 10.12
C ILE A 37 27.11 -11.38 9.32
N LEU A 38 27.56 -11.04 8.12
CA LEU A 38 26.75 -10.21 7.22
C LEU A 38 25.70 -11.11 6.57
N LEU A 39 24.42 -10.79 6.77
CA LEU A 39 23.30 -11.39 6.04
C LEU A 39 22.96 -10.48 4.86
N VAL A 40 23.21 -10.99 3.67
CA VAL A 40 23.05 -10.25 2.42
C VAL A 40 21.86 -10.82 1.66
N ARG A 41 20.84 -9.99 1.40
CA ARG A 41 19.66 -10.35 0.59
C ARG A 41 19.87 -9.81 -0.82
N ILE A 42 19.84 -10.70 -1.80
CA ILE A 42 19.96 -10.34 -3.22
C ILE A 42 18.56 -10.39 -3.85
N ALA A 43 18.22 -9.38 -4.66
CA ALA A 43 16.94 -9.33 -5.36
C ALA A 43 16.78 -10.54 -6.32
N PRO A 44 15.56 -11.09 -6.50
CA PRO A 44 15.36 -12.36 -7.22
C PRO A 44 15.82 -12.35 -8.68
N ASP A 45 15.72 -11.20 -9.35
CA ASP A 45 16.15 -10.93 -10.72
C ASP A 45 17.68 -10.83 -10.86
N GLU A 46 18.36 -10.31 -9.84
CA GLU A 46 19.83 -10.25 -9.77
C GLU A 46 20.47 -11.56 -9.30
N ALA A 47 19.70 -12.45 -8.67
CA ALA A 47 20.16 -13.74 -8.16
C ALA A 47 20.40 -14.78 -9.28
N ALA A 48 19.83 -14.61 -10.47
CA ALA A 48 19.94 -15.57 -11.57
C ALA A 48 21.38 -15.94 -11.97
N PRO A 49 22.34 -14.99 -12.13
CA PRO A 49 23.75 -15.32 -12.36
C PRO A 49 24.50 -15.91 -11.15
N LEU A 50 23.97 -15.74 -9.93
CA LEU A 50 24.56 -16.26 -8.68
C LEU A 50 24.17 -17.73 -8.39
N VAL A 51 23.01 -18.18 -8.88
CA VAL A 51 22.42 -19.50 -8.54
C VAL A 51 22.89 -20.64 -9.47
N ALA A 52 23.83 -20.39 -10.39
CA ALA A 52 24.26 -21.40 -11.36
C ALA A 52 25.29 -22.43 -10.81
N ARG A 53 24.79 -23.67 -10.63
CA ARG A 53 25.47 -24.97 -10.42
C ARG A 53 26.25 -25.13 -9.10
N PHE A 54 25.63 -25.92 -8.21
CA PHE A 54 26.26 -26.51 -7.03
C PHE A 54 27.67 -27.04 -7.33
N GLY A 55 28.69 -26.50 -6.64
CA GLY A 55 30.05 -27.03 -6.60
C GLY A 55 31.19 -26.08 -7.01
N GLU A 56 30.92 -24.87 -7.50
CA GLU A 56 32.00 -23.93 -7.87
C GLU A 56 32.29 -22.90 -6.76
N ARG A 57 33.56 -22.78 -6.35
CA ARG A 57 34.01 -21.69 -5.46
C ARG A 57 33.97 -20.37 -6.25
N ARG A 58 33.22 -19.39 -5.75
CA ARG A 58 33.19 -18.01 -6.25
C ARG A 58 33.77 -17.08 -5.19
N ARG A 59 34.39 -15.98 -5.62
CA ARG A 59 34.87 -14.92 -4.73
C ARG A 59 34.00 -13.69 -4.93
N LEU A 60 33.59 -13.09 -3.82
CA LEU A 60 32.96 -11.78 -3.79
C LEU A 60 34.04 -10.77 -3.43
N ASN A 61 34.27 -9.78 -4.28
CA ASN A 61 35.20 -8.69 -4.01
C ASN A 61 34.40 -7.42 -3.76
N ILE A 62 34.64 -6.75 -2.64
CA ILE A 62 33.97 -5.48 -2.33
C ILE A 62 34.79 -4.36 -2.94
N THR A 63 34.20 -3.59 -3.84
CA THR A 63 34.87 -2.53 -4.60
C THR A 63 34.50 -1.13 -4.11
N GLY A 64 33.34 -0.98 -3.47
CA GLY A 64 32.84 0.29 -2.95
C GLY A 64 31.81 0.11 -1.83
N ARG A 65 31.54 1.19 -1.08
CA ARG A 65 30.49 1.23 -0.07
C ARG A 65 29.97 2.64 0.16
N THR A 66 28.73 2.78 0.60
CA THR A 66 28.24 4.05 1.16
C THR A 66 28.85 4.31 2.55
N PRO A 67 28.94 5.58 2.99
CA PRO A 67 29.52 5.93 4.28
C PRO A 67 28.83 5.23 5.47
N ASP A 68 27.52 5.03 5.36
CA ASP A 68 26.62 4.41 6.34
C ASP A 68 26.49 2.88 6.22
N TRP A 69 27.27 2.25 5.33
CA TRP A 69 27.28 0.79 5.11
C TRP A 69 25.97 0.17 4.62
N ARG A 70 24.96 0.96 4.24
CA ARG A 70 23.70 0.44 3.70
C ARG A 70 23.87 -0.22 2.34
N TRP A 71 24.83 0.25 1.55
CA TRP A 71 25.11 -0.28 0.22
C TRP A 71 26.57 -0.72 0.08
N LEU A 72 26.76 -1.88 -0.57
CA LEU A 72 28.05 -2.35 -1.05
C LEU A 72 28.01 -2.46 -2.57
N GLU A 73 29.05 -1.95 -3.21
CA GLU A 73 29.36 -2.26 -4.60
C GLU A 73 30.29 -3.48 -4.60
N VAL A 74 29.91 -4.52 -5.34
CA VAL A 74 30.67 -5.78 -5.38
C VAL A 74 30.94 -6.25 -6.80
N GLU A 75 32.08 -6.91 -6.96
CA GLU A 75 32.42 -7.69 -8.15
C GLU A 75 32.43 -9.18 -7.84
N LEU A 76 31.76 -9.98 -8.69
CA LEU A 76 31.80 -11.44 -8.62
C LEU A 76 32.91 -11.99 -9.51
N TRP A 77 33.81 -12.77 -8.92
CA TRP A 77 34.95 -13.38 -9.60
C TRP A 77 34.78 -14.89 -9.83
N ASN A 78 35.11 -15.33 -11.04
CA ASN A 78 35.14 -16.75 -11.42
C ASN A 78 36.58 -17.28 -11.51
N ASP A 79 36.98 -18.05 -10.50
CA ASP A 79 38.33 -18.63 -10.38
C ASP A 79 38.74 -19.55 -11.55
N ARG A 80 37.80 -20.08 -12.35
CA ARG A 80 38.12 -20.95 -13.51
C ARG A 80 38.42 -20.20 -14.79
N ARG A 81 37.96 -18.95 -14.93
CA ARG A 81 38.05 -18.21 -16.19
C ARG A 81 38.71 -16.83 -16.07
N GLY A 82 38.93 -16.32 -14.86
CA GLY A 82 39.74 -15.11 -14.63
C GLY A 82 39.10 -13.79 -15.09
N TRP A 83 37.77 -13.71 -15.20
CA TRP A 83 37.03 -12.48 -15.51
C TRP A 83 35.99 -12.17 -14.43
N ALA A 84 35.76 -10.88 -14.20
CA ALA A 84 34.72 -10.35 -13.33
C ALA A 84 33.38 -10.29 -14.08
N LEU A 85 32.29 -10.63 -13.39
CA LEU A 85 30.94 -10.26 -13.82
C LEU A 85 30.68 -8.78 -13.47
N ARG A 86 29.71 -8.14 -14.13
CA ARG A 86 29.40 -6.70 -13.94
C ARG A 86 29.21 -6.33 -12.46
N PRO A 87 29.46 -5.07 -12.06
CA PRO A 87 29.19 -4.59 -10.71
C PRO A 87 27.72 -4.87 -10.34
N LEU A 88 27.50 -5.36 -9.12
CA LEU A 88 26.18 -5.47 -8.52
C LEU A 88 26.13 -4.58 -7.29
N ASP A 89 25.02 -3.86 -7.14
CA ASP A 89 24.71 -3.07 -5.95
C ASP A 89 23.92 -3.95 -4.98
N ILE A 90 24.43 -4.13 -3.77
CA ILE A 90 23.80 -5.00 -2.79
C ILE A 90 23.46 -4.24 -1.51
N LEU A 91 22.19 -4.36 -1.11
CA LEU A 91 21.66 -3.84 0.15
C LEU A 91 22.10 -4.71 1.34
N VAL A 92 22.79 -4.10 2.31
CA VAL A 92 23.25 -4.78 3.53
C VAL A 92 22.35 -4.43 4.69
N TRP A 93 21.75 -5.45 5.31
CA TRP A 93 21.05 -5.30 6.59
C TRP A 93 22.00 -5.69 7.72
N GLN A 94 22.35 -4.74 8.58
CA GLN A 94 23.10 -5.02 9.80
C GLN A 94 22.12 -5.48 10.90
N LEU A 95 22.31 -6.68 11.43
CA LEU A 95 21.69 -7.11 12.67
C LEU A 95 22.55 -6.60 13.82
N ASP A 96 22.16 -5.47 14.42
CA ASP A 96 22.84 -4.99 15.62
C ASP A 96 22.50 -5.90 16.80
N ALA A 97 23.55 -6.32 17.51
CA ALA A 97 23.44 -7.03 18.78
C ALA A 97 22.95 -6.07 19.87
N PRO A 98 22.25 -6.55 20.92
CA PRO A 98 21.66 -5.66 21.91
C PRO A 98 22.76 -5.17 22.84
N GLU A 99 23.02 -3.86 22.86
CA GLU A 99 23.73 -3.24 23.97
C GLU A 99 22.88 -2.17 24.64
N THR A 100 22.97 -2.23 25.96
CA THR A 100 22.25 -1.49 26.97
C THR A 100 22.63 0.00 27.00
N THR A 101 21.61 0.82 27.25
CA THR A 101 21.49 2.29 27.32
C THR A 101 22.68 3.07 27.90
N PRO A 102 22.85 4.35 27.49
CA PRO A 102 22.28 5.39 28.35
C PRO A 102 21.43 6.41 27.59
N THR A 103 20.41 6.91 28.30
CA THR A 103 19.38 7.84 27.86
C THR A 103 19.94 9.08 27.16
N PRO A 104 19.55 9.36 25.90
CA PRO A 104 19.75 10.67 25.30
C PRO A 104 18.67 11.63 25.80
N THR A 105 19.09 12.83 26.21
CA THR A 105 18.20 13.94 26.49
C THR A 105 17.37 14.26 25.25
N GLU A 106 16.08 13.97 25.39
CA GLU A 106 14.99 14.19 24.47
C GLU A 106 14.93 15.66 24.02
N VAL A 107 15.22 15.89 22.75
CA VAL A 107 14.53 16.93 21.98
C VAL A 107 13.55 16.16 21.12
N GLU A 108 12.37 15.95 21.69
CA GLU A 108 11.21 15.36 21.03
C GLU A 108 10.90 16.21 19.78
N PRO A 109 11.06 15.71 18.54
CA PRO A 109 10.30 16.30 17.44
C PRO A 109 8.84 16.14 17.84
N ALA A 110 8.10 17.24 17.91
CA ALA A 110 6.71 17.26 18.36
C ALA A 110 5.96 16.06 17.79
N ALA A 111 5.61 15.10 18.66
CA ALA A 111 4.90 13.90 18.26
C ALA A 111 3.60 14.33 17.60
N VAL A 112 3.51 14.20 16.28
CA VAL A 112 2.24 14.38 15.58
C VAL A 112 1.36 13.25 16.09
N ALA A 113 0.36 13.59 16.91
CA ALA A 113 -0.49 12.62 17.57
C ALA A 113 -0.99 11.58 16.54
N SER A 114 -0.89 10.31 16.89
CA SER A 114 -1.28 9.23 15.99
C SER A 114 -2.79 9.20 15.78
N VAL A 115 -3.24 9.16 14.53
CA VAL A 115 -4.65 8.87 14.21
C VAL A 115 -4.96 7.43 14.64
N ALA A 116 -6.00 7.26 15.46
CA ALA A 116 -6.41 5.97 15.96
C ALA A 116 -7.06 5.12 14.85
N GLU A 117 -6.82 3.81 14.87
CA GLU A 117 -7.49 2.86 13.98
C GLU A 117 -8.90 2.54 14.45
N GLU A 118 -9.80 3.47 14.16
CA GLU A 118 -11.21 3.33 14.48
C GLU A 118 -11.98 2.72 13.30
N MET A 119 -12.84 1.76 13.60
CA MET A 119 -13.81 1.23 12.64
C MET A 119 -15.23 1.69 13.00
N VAL A 120 -16.03 1.95 11.98
CA VAL A 120 -17.45 2.27 12.07
C VAL A 120 -18.24 0.99 11.85
N SER A 121 -19.14 0.64 12.78
CA SER A 121 -20.07 -0.47 12.58
C SER A 121 -21.18 -0.07 11.60
N ILE A 122 -21.26 -0.81 10.50
CA ILE A 122 -22.21 -0.60 9.43
C ILE A 122 -23.32 -1.66 9.54
N PRO A 123 -24.58 -1.27 9.75
CA PRO A 123 -25.66 -2.23 9.97
C PRO A 123 -26.04 -2.97 8.68
N ALA A 124 -26.57 -4.18 8.84
CA ALA A 124 -27.17 -4.91 7.73
C ALA A 124 -28.36 -4.12 7.17
N ALA A 125 -28.45 -4.00 5.85
CA ALA A 125 -29.51 -3.26 5.19
C ALA A 125 -29.74 -3.76 3.77
N THR A 126 -30.84 -3.30 3.18
CA THR A 126 -31.02 -3.32 1.72
C THR A 126 -30.99 -1.88 1.25
N PHE A 127 -30.18 -1.60 0.23
CA PHE A 127 -30.01 -0.28 -0.32
C PHE A 127 -30.02 -0.32 -1.84
N THR A 128 -30.24 0.84 -2.47
CA THR A 128 -30.14 0.97 -3.92
C THR A 128 -28.70 1.31 -4.30
N MET A 129 -28.00 0.41 -5.00
CA MET A 129 -26.66 0.61 -5.56
C MET A 129 -26.75 1.14 -7.00
N GLY A 130 -25.77 1.95 -7.43
CA GLY A 130 -25.75 2.64 -8.74
C GLY A 130 -26.56 3.94 -8.84
N SER A 131 -26.50 4.56 -10.01
CA SER A 131 -27.04 5.91 -10.25
C SER A 131 -28.50 5.89 -10.73
N PRO A 132 -29.32 6.88 -10.31
CA PRO A 132 -30.69 7.04 -10.82
C PRO A 132 -30.74 7.15 -12.35
N PRO A 133 -31.82 6.68 -13.01
CA PRO A 133 -31.95 6.80 -14.46
C PRO A 133 -31.76 8.24 -14.96
N GLY A 134 -30.90 8.42 -15.96
CA GLY A 134 -30.63 9.72 -16.58
C GLY A 134 -29.57 10.58 -15.86
N THR A 135 -28.87 10.03 -14.87
CA THR A 135 -27.77 10.68 -14.15
C THR A 135 -26.60 9.72 -13.99
N GLY A 136 -25.37 10.23 -13.88
CA GLY A 136 -24.19 9.39 -13.71
C GLY A 136 -23.67 8.77 -15.01
N GLU A 137 -22.58 8.02 -14.89
CA GLU A 137 -21.91 7.37 -16.02
C GLU A 137 -22.59 6.04 -16.41
N ALA A 138 -22.31 5.56 -17.62
CA ALA A 138 -22.97 4.38 -18.17
C ALA A 138 -22.74 3.10 -17.34
N ASP A 139 -21.58 2.98 -16.69
CA ASP A 139 -21.19 1.84 -15.87
C ASP A 139 -21.71 1.89 -14.42
N GLU A 140 -22.35 3.01 -14.04
CA GLU A 140 -23.06 3.19 -12.77
C GLU A 140 -24.50 2.66 -12.84
N HIS A 141 -24.89 2.04 -13.96
CA HIS A 141 -26.23 1.57 -14.25
C HIS A 141 -26.32 0.05 -14.50
N PRO A 142 -27.50 -0.55 -14.29
CA PRO A 142 -28.70 0.04 -13.71
C PRO A 142 -28.58 0.24 -12.19
N ALA A 143 -29.36 1.19 -11.66
CA ALA A 143 -29.63 1.20 -10.22
C ALA A 143 -30.38 -0.09 -9.83
N HIS A 144 -29.92 -0.78 -8.79
CA HIS A 144 -30.43 -2.09 -8.38
C HIS A 144 -30.39 -2.25 -6.85
N LEU A 145 -31.20 -3.17 -6.31
CA LEU A 145 -31.22 -3.43 -4.88
C LEU A 145 -30.08 -4.38 -4.49
N VAL A 146 -29.37 -4.03 -3.42
CA VAL A 146 -28.34 -4.87 -2.81
C VAL A 146 -28.64 -5.03 -1.33
N LYS A 147 -28.60 -6.26 -0.86
CA LYS A 147 -28.72 -6.66 0.54
C LYS A 147 -27.33 -6.93 1.10
N LEU A 148 -26.92 -6.13 2.07
CA LEU A 148 -25.66 -6.30 2.79
C LEU A 148 -25.90 -6.86 4.20
N SER A 149 -25.01 -7.74 4.61
CA SER A 149 -24.84 -8.11 6.02
C SER A 149 -24.15 -6.97 6.78
N SER A 150 -24.21 -6.99 8.12
CA SER A 150 -23.47 -6.01 8.91
C SER A 150 -21.97 -6.27 8.83
N PHE A 151 -21.19 -5.21 8.74
CA PHE A 151 -19.73 -5.24 8.69
C PHE A 151 -19.19 -4.02 9.43
N GLU A 152 -17.88 -3.95 9.60
CA GLU A 152 -17.19 -2.77 10.07
C GLU A 152 -16.33 -2.22 8.94
N LEU A 153 -16.23 -0.89 8.85
CA LEU A 153 -15.37 -0.21 7.88
C LEU A 153 -14.44 0.75 8.62
N ASP A 154 -13.17 0.80 8.23
CA ASP A 154 -12.24 1.80 8.75
C ASP A 154 -12.82 3.21 8.54
N ARG A 155 -12.80 4.02 9.60
CA ARG A 155 -13.39 5.37 9.62
C ARG A 155 -12.70 6.29 8.62
N THR A 156 -11.41 6.10 8.40
CA THR A 156 -10.56 6.86 7.47
C THR A 156 -9.76 5.89 6.59
N GLU A 157 -9.05 6.42 5.59
CA GLU A 157 -8.05 5.66 4.84
C GLU A 157 -6.88 5.21 5.74
N VAL A 158 -6.18 4.16 5.30
CA VAL A 158 -4.94 3.69 5.94
C VAL A 158 -3.86 4.75 5.78
N THR A 159 -3.18 5.10 6.87
CA THR A 159 -2.15 6.15 6.84
C THR A 159 -0.77 5.63 6.41
N VAL A 160 0.10 6.54 5.99
CA VAL A 160 1.52 6.25 5.68
C VAL A 160 2.20 5.51 6.84
N ARG A 161 2.09 6.03 8.08
CA ARG A 161 2.67 5.38 9.26
C ARG A 161 2.15 3.97 9.46
N GLN A 162 0.83 3.78 9.39
CA GLN A 162 0.21 2.48 9.59
C GLN A 162 0.70 1.46 8.56
N TYR A 163 0.80 1.84 7.28
CA TYR A 163 1.33 0.95 6.26
C TYR A 163 2.80 0.58 6.50
N TRP A 164 3.63 1.54 6.92
CA TRP A 164 5.02 1.27 7.27
C TRP A 164 5.19 0.32 8.46
N GLU A 165 4.23 0.25 9.39
CA GLU A 165 4.21 -0.79 10.43
C GLU A 165 4.13 -2.19 9.81
N CYS A 166 3.31 -2.38 8.77
CA CYS A 166 3.20 -3.65 8.05
C CYS A 166 4.49 -4.01 7.31
N VAL A 167 5.13 -3.02 6.68
CA VAL A 167 6.42 -3.20 5.99
C VAL A 167 7.53 -3.56 6.99
N ALA A 168 7.59 -2.86 8.13
CA ALA A 168 8.56 -3.15 9.19
C ALA A 168 8.34 -4.54 9.81
N ALA A 169 7.10 -5.01 9.86
CA ALA A 169 6.76 -6.38 10.27
C ALA A 169 7.08 -7.45 9.22
N GLY A 170 7.50 -7.06 8.00
CA GLY A 170 7.78 -7.96 6.89
C GLY A 170 6.52 -8.60 6.27
N ALA A 171 5.34 -8.04 6.56
CA ALA A 171 4.06 -8.55 6.08
C ALA A 171 3.59 -7.87 4.77
N CYS A 172 4.07 -6.65 4.49
CA CYS A 172 3.79 -5.90 3.27
C CYS A 172 5.09 -5.55 2.52
N ALA A 173 5.01 -5.39 1.20
CA ALA A 173 6.08 -4.79 0.41
C ALA A 173 6.09 -3.25 0.57
N ALA A 174 7.25 -2.64 0.37
CA ALA A 174 7.35 -1.18 0.30
C ALA A 174 6.52 -0.63 -0.88
N PRO A 175 5.96 0.58 -0.76
CA PRO A 175 5.25 1.23 -1.86
C PRO A 175 6.12 1.40 -3.12
N THR A 176 5.49 1.49 -4.29
CA THR A 176 6.20 1.47 -5.59
C THR A 176 6.90 2.78 -5.94
N ALA A 177 6.55 3.88 -5.26
CA ALA A 177 7.18 5.18 -5.41
C ALA A 177 7.07 5.97 -4.10
N ASP A 178 8.06 6.82 -3.80
CA ASP A 178 8.12 7.63 -2.56
C ASP A 178 7.31 8.94 -2.65
N SER A 179 7.01 9.40 -3.86
CA SER A 179 6.40 10.71 -4.10
C SER A 179 4.87 10.67 -4.27
N SER A 180 4.19 11.74 -3.90
CA SER A 180 2.80 12.01 -4.28
C SER A 180 2.62 13.49 -4.63
N ALA A 181 1.87 13.79 -5.69
CA ALA A 181 1.76 15.13 -6.26
C ALA A 181 3.16 15.78 -6.43
N ASP A 182 3.34 17.01 -5.93
CA ASP A 182 4.61 17.73 -5.95
C ASP A 182 5.50 17.46 -4.70
N GLU A 183 5.21 16.42 -3.91
CA GLU A 183 5.93 16.05 -2.68
C GLU A 183 6.88 14.86 -2.93
N PRO A 184 8.20 15.07 -3.15
CA PRO A 184 9.13 14.03 -3.60
C PRO A 184 9.50 12.96 -2.56
N HIS A 185 9.11 13.13 -1.29
CA HIS A 185 9.39 12.21 -0.18
C HIS A 185 8.14 11.91 0.66
N TYR A 186 6.97 11.99 0.05
CA TYR A 186 5.68 11.84 0.71
C TYR A 186 5.59 10.59 1.60
N LEU A 187 6.17 9.45 1.20
CA LEU A 187 6.09 8.21 1.99
C LEU A 187 7.21 8.08 3.02
N ASN A 188 8.31 8.81 2.88
CA ASN A 188 9.47 8.73 3.77
C ASN A 188 9.68 9.97 4.67
N ASP A 189 8.81 10.99 4.58
CA ASP A 189 8.83 12.18 5.42
C ASP A 189 7.77 12.06 6.55
N PRO A 190 8.18 12.09 7.84
CA PRO A 190 7.28 12.02 8.99
C PRO A 190 6.15 13.06 9.02
N ALA A 191 6.28 14.17 8.29
CA ALA A 191 5.20 15.15 8.15
C ALA A 191 3.94 14.55 7.50
N PHE A 192 4.08 13.42 6.80
CA PHE A 192 3.00 12.74 6.09
C PHE A 192 2.52 11.45 6.77
N ASP A 193 3.00 11.13 7.98
CA ASP A 193 2.65 9.91 8.73
C ASP A 193 1.14 9.66 8.88
N ASN A 194 0.36 10.74 9.00
CA ASN A 194 -1.09 10.73 9.16
C ASN A 194 -1.87 11.04 7.86
N HIS A 195 -1.18 11.14 6.72
CA HIS A 195 -1.83 11.24 5.40
C HIS A 195 -2.13 9.83 4.85
N PRO A 196 -3.06 9.69 3.88
CA PRO A 196 -3.36 8.38 3.30
C PRO A 196 -2.14 7.78 2.60
N VAL A 197 -1.90 6.49 2.78
CA VAL A 197 -0.88 5.80 2.00
C VAL A 197 -1.33 5.69 0.54
N VAL A 198 -0.41 5.95 -0.38
CA VAL A 198 -0.60 5.83 -1.85
C VAL A 198 0.58 5.08 -2.46
N ASN A 199 0.57 4.84 -3.78
CA ASN A 199 1.55 4.02 -4.49
C ASN A 199 1.61 2.57 -3.97
N VAL A 200 0.49 2.06 -3.47
CA VAL A 200 0.35 0.67 -3.01
C VAL A 200 -0.49 -0.11 -4.04
N PRO A 201 0.07 -1.15 -4.69
CA PRO A 201 -0.69 -2.03 -5.57
C PRO A 201 -1.82 -2.72 -4.82
N TRP A 202 -2.89 -3.08 -5.53
CA TRP A 202 -4.10 -3.66 -4.92
C TRP A 202 -3.81 -4.90 -4.05
N LEU A 203 -2.89 -5.76 -4.51
CA LEU A 203 -2.52 -6.97 -3.77
C LEU A 203 -1.87 -6.65 -2.41
N GLU A 204 -1.02 -5.62 -2.36
CA GLU A 204 -0.37 -5.20 -1.12
C GLU A 204 -1.35 -4.50 -0.17
N ALA A 205 -2.31 -3.75 -0.71
CA ALA A 205 -3.43 -3.21 0.09
C ALA A 205 -4.26 -4.36 0.72
N SER A 206 -4.52 -5.42 -0.04
CA SER A 206 -5.19 -6.63 0.46
C SER A 206 -4.36 -7.36 1.53
N HIS A 207 -3.04 -7.48 1.34
CA HIS A 207 -2.13 -8.05 2.34
C HIS A 207 -2.13 -7.24 3.64
N TYR A 208 -2.07 -5.91 3.55
CA TYR A 208 -2.17 -5.03 4.72
C TYR A 208 -3.45 -5.29 5.52
N CYS A 209 -4.61 -5.28 4.85
CA CYS A 209 -5.87 -5.52 5.54
C CYS A 209 -5.89 -6.91 6.17
N THR A 210 -5.39 -7.92 5.47
CA THR A 210 -5.29 -9.30 6.00
C THR A 210 -4.38 -9.37 7.22
N TRP A 211 -3.23 -8.69 7.20
CA TRP A 211 -2.29 -8.60 8.33
C TRP A 211 -2.95 -7.96 9.57
N ARG A 212 -3.85 -7.00 9.36
CA ARG A 212 -4.69 -6.40 10.42
C ARG A 212 -5.88 -7.26 10.85
N GLY A 213 -6.05 -8.46 10.30
CA GLY A 213 -7.23 -9.31 10.57
C GLY A 213 -8.52 -8.73 9.97
N LYS A 214 -8.39 -7.99 8.88
CA LYS A 214 -9.44 -7.32 8.11
C LYS A 214 -9.40 -7.82 6.65
N ARG A 215 -10.14 -7.16 5.75
CA ARG A 215 -10.12 -7.35 4.29
C ARG A 215 -10.33 -6.00 3.59
N LEU A 216 -10.21 -5.95 2.27
CA LEU A 216 -10.74 -4.80 1.53
C LEU A 216 -12.29 -4.84 1.55
N PRO A 217 -12.97 -3.69 1.59
CA PRO A 217 -14.42 -3.63 1.40
C PRO A 217 -14.79 -4.12 -0.01
N THR A 218 -16.00 -4.66 -0.18
CA THR A 218 -16.55 -4.78 -1.53
C THR A 218 -16.97 -3.41 -2.05
N GLU A 219 -17.13 -3.28 -3.36
CA GLU A 219 -17.65 -2.07 -3.99
C GLU A 219 -19.02 -1.68 -3.40
N ALA A 220 -19.88 -2.67 -3.18
CA ALA A 220 -21.21 -2.45 -2.61
C ALA A 220 -21.15 -1.97 -1.15
N GLU A 221 -20.26 -2.55 -0.34
CA GLU A 221 -20.04 -2.11 1.03
C GLU A 221 -19.52 -0.67 1.08
N TRP A 222 -18.58 -0.34 0.19
CA TRP A 222 -18.02 1.00 0.09
C TRP A 222 -19.12 2.02 -0.29
N GLU A 223 -19.93 1.74 -1.31
CA GLU A 223 -20.98 2.65 -1.78
C GLU A 223 -22.09 2.84 -0.74
N PHE A 224 -22.46 1.76 -0.03
CA PHE A 224 -23.41 1.83 1.08
C PHE A 224 -22.89 2.74 2.20
N ALA A 225 -21.64 2.52 2.61
CA ALA A 225 -21.00 3.28 3.67
C ALA A 225 -20.81 4.76 3.30
N ALA A 226 -20.53 5.04 2.02
CA ALA A 226 -20.27 6.39 1.53
C ALA A 226 -21.52 7.28 1.61
N GLY A 227 -22.69 6.79 1.18
CA GLY A 227 -23.82 7.68 0.91
C GLY A 227 -25.21 7.17 1.20
N TRP A 228 -25.41 5.98 1.78
CA TRP A 228 -26.76 5.57 2.16
C TRP A 228 -27.21 6.25 3.46
N ASN A 229 -28.31 6.99 3.38
CA ASN A 229 -28.99 7.53 4.54
C ASN A 229 -30.11 6.56 4.98
N ILE A 230 -29.87 5.85 6.09
CA ILE A 230 -30.83 4.87 6.64
C ILE A 230 -32.14 5.52 7.06
N GLU A 231 -32.09 6.71 7.67
CA GLU A 231 -33.28 7.40 8.16
C GLU A 231 -34.19 7.85 7.02
N GLN A 232 -33.59 8.28 5.90
CA GLN A 232 -34.33 8.73 4.72
C GLN A 232 -34.64 7.58 3.73
N GLY A 233 -33.98 6.42 3.88
CA GLY A 233 -34.08 5.31 2.93
C GLY A 233 -33.63 5.71 1.53
N ALA A 234 -32.61 6.57 1.43
CA ALA A 234 -32.19 7.19 0.18
C ALA A 234 -30.67 7.30 0.07
N LYS A 235 -30.17 7.23 -1.16
CA LYS A 235 -28.77 7.49 -1.48
C LYS A 235 -28.53 9.00 -1.65
N LEU A 236 -27.42 9.48 -1.11
CA LEU A 236 -26.89 10.81 -1.35
C LEU A 236 -25.99 10.85 -2.59
N GLN A 237 -25.97 11.99 -3.27
CA GLN A 237 -25.12 12.22 -4.44
C GLN A 237 -23.63 12.24 -4.07
N TRP A 238 -23.29 12.92 -2.98
CA TRP A 238 -21.97 12.89 -2.34
C TRP A 238 -22.11 12.45 -0.89
N SER A 239 -21.01 12.04 -0.26
CA SER A 239 -21.01 11.52 1.11
C SER A 239 -21.59 12.51 2.11
N TRP A 240 -21.43 13.82 1.87
CA TRP A 240 -21.95 14.89 2.71
C TRP A 240 -23.37 15.36 2.37
N GLY A 241 -23.96 14.93 1.24
CA GLY A 241 -25.28 15.41 0.83
C GLY A 241 -25.50 15.48 -0.68
N ASN A 242 -26.63 16.10 -1.04
CA ASN A 242 -27.03 16.35 -2.43
C ASN A 242 -26.73 17.79 -2.90
N GLU A 243 -26.12 18.58 -2.03
CA GLU A 243 -25.79 19.98 -2.25
C GLU A 243 -24.28 20.17 -2.12
N ALA A 244 -23.81 21.39 -2.40
CA ALA A 244 -22.44 21.77 -2.12
C ALA A 244 -22.07 21.49 -0.65
N ALA A 245 -20.84 21.01 -0.43
CA ALA A 245 -20.34 20.73 0.91
C ALA A 245 -20.40 21.99 1.80
N SER A 246 -20.75 21.81 3.08
CA SER A 246 -20.78 22.91 4.05
C SER A 246 -19.40 23.41 4.48
N GLY A 247 -18.34 22.77 3.98
CA GLY A 247 -16.95 23.04 4.31
C GLY A 247 -16.01 22.47 3.25
N PRO A 248 -14.70 22.52 3.49
CA PRO A 248 -13.71 22.02 2.54
C PRO A 248 -13.83 20.50 2.37
N VAL A 249 -13.69 20.07 1.12
CA VAL A 249 -13.54 18.67 0.69
C VAL A 249 -12.28 18.58 -0.17
N ASN A 250 -11.60 17.45 -0.25
CA ASN A 250 -10.32 17.36 -0.98
C ASN A 250 -10.49 16.79 -2.39
N VAL A 251 -11.08 17.56 -3.30
CA VAL A 251 -11.12 17.24 -4.74
C VAL A 251 -10.30 18.25 -5.54
N GLY A 252 -9.97 17.94 -6.80
CA GLY A 252 -9.17 18.80 -7.70
C GLY A 252 -9.70 20.22 -7.83
N ASP A 253 -11.02 20.40 -7.71
CA ASP A 253 -11.69 21.70 -7.80
C ASP A 253 -11.43 22.61 -6.57
N THR A 254 -10.87 22.07 -5.48
CA THR A 254 -10.66 22.81 -4.22
C THR A 254 -9.30 23.48 -4.09
N SER A 255 -8.42 23.33 -5.08
CA SER A 255 -7.07 23.94 -5.13
C SER A 255 -6.10 23.48 -4.02
N LEU A 256 -6.41 22.40 -3.28
CA LEU A 256 -5.49 21.83 -2.28
C LEU A 256 -4.33 21.06 -2.96
N GLY A 257 -4.59 20.43 -4.10
CA GLY A 257 -3.56 19.87 -5.00
C GLY A 257 -2.79 18.66 -4.47
N LYS A 258 -3.07 18.19 -3.25
CA LYS A 258 -2.46 17.02 -2.63
C LYS A 258 -3.39 16.38 -1.61
N ALA A 259 -3.10 15.13 -1.27
CA ALA A 259 -3.75 14.47 -0.14
C ALA A 259 -3.50 15.27 1.16
N VAL A 260 -4.47 15.22 2.07
CA VAL A 260 -4.40 15.85 3.39
C VAL A 260 -4.42 14.79 4.49
N VAL A 261 -4.18 15.21 5.73
CA VAL A 261 -4.29 14.34 6.91
C VAL A 261 -5.68 13.70 6.92
N VAL A 262 -5.72 12.38 7.11
CA VAL A 262 -6.98 11.63 7.14
C VAL A 262 -7.90 12.15 8.25
N GLY A 263 -9.18 12.27 7.97
CA GLY A 263 -10.22 12.75 8.87
C GLY A 263 -10.15 14.24 9.21
N SER A 264 -9.24 15.01 8.58
CA SER A 264 -9.11 16.44 8.85
C SER A 264 -10.26 17.27 8.25
N LEU A 265 -10.90 16.77 7.19
CA LEU A 265 -11.97 17.45 6.47
C LEU A 265 -13.34 16.91 6.86
N THR A 266 -13.77 17.17 8.09
CA THR A 266 -15.05 16.65 8.63
C THR A 266 -16.33 17.00 7.85
N ALA A 267 -16.25 17.91 6.87
CA ALA A 267 -17.37 18.27 6.00
C ALA A 267 -17.73 17.18 4.98
N ASP A 268 -16.87 16.18 4.75
CA ASP A 268 -17.13 15.06 3.83
C ASP A 268 -17.73 13.80 4.49
N LYS A 269 -18.05 13.89 5.77
CA LYS A 269 -18.55 12.79 6.59
C LYS A 269 -19.84 12.19 6.00
N SER A 270 -19.81 10.88 5.75
CA SER A 270 -20.98 10.08 5.34
C SER A 270 -22.08 10.04 6.42
N PRO A 271 -23.34 9.70 6.06
CA PRO A 271 -24.42 9.55 7.03
C PRO A 271 -24.14 8.50 8.11
N LEU A 272 -23.31 7.49 7.79
CA LEU A 272 -22.92 6.43 8.71
C LEU A 272 -21.67 6.79 9.54
N GLY A 273 -21.04 7.92 9.26
CA GLY A 273 -19.96 8.48 10.06
C GLY A 273 -18.54 8.11 9.63
N VAL A 274 -18.41 7.51 8.46
CA VAL A 274 -17.14 7.31 7.75
C VAL A 274 -16.70 8.63 7.10
N LEU A 275 -15.41 8.96 7.20
CA LEU A 275 -14.79 10.20 6.73
C LEU A 275 -14.01 9.97 5.43
N ASP A 276 -13.72 11.06 4.71
CA ASP A 276 -12.88 11.07 3.51
C ASP A 276 -13.40 10.17 2.38
N MET A 277 -14.71 9.92 2.34
CA MET A 277 -15.32 9.04 1.34
C MET A 277 -15.50 9.72 -0.03
N GLY A 278 -15.27 11.03 -0.12
CA GLY A 278 -15.40 11.81 -1.36
C GLY A 278 -14.21 12.75 -1.54
N GLY A 279 -13.22 12.30 -2.32
CA GLY A 279 -11.94 12.97 -2.52
C GLY A 279 -10.83 12.39 -1.65
N ASN A 280 -9.83 13.23 -1.37
CA ASN A 280 -8.55 12.86 -0.78
C ASN A 280 -7.78 11.87 -1.66
N VAL A 281 -8.03 10.58 -1.54
CA VAL A 281 -7.49 9.56 -2.47
C VAL A 281 -8.60 8.64 -2.91
N SER A 282 -8.54 8.17 -4.16
CA SER A 282 -9.42 7.09 -4.58
C SER A 282 -9.04 5.82 -3.83
N GLU A 283 -9.99 4.94 -3.60
CA GLU A 283 -9.78 3.78 -2.73
C GLU A 283 -9.93 2.47 -3.48
N TRP A 284 -8.94 1.60 -3.35
CA TRP A 284 -9.06 0.20 -3.77
C TRP A 284 -10.21 -0.49 -3.01
N VAL A 285 -11.07 -1.18 -3.76
CA VAL A 285 -12.06 -2.13 -3.21
C VAL A 285 -11.78 -3.54 -3.73
N PHE A 286 -12.42 -4.56 -3.15
CA PHE A 286 -12.14 -5.96 -3.46
C PHE A 286 -12.41 -6.33 -4.93
N ASP A 287 -13.46 -5.73 -5.50
CA ASP A 287 -14.12 -6.15 -6.72
C ASP A 287 -13.26 -5.96 -7.97
N TRP A 288 -13.43 -6.90 -8.90
CA TRP A 288 -12.99 -6.71 -10.28
C TRP A 288 -13.93 -5.76 -11.01
N TYR A 289 -13.38 -4.85 -11.81
CA TYR A 289 -14.22 -3.98 -12.62
C TYR A 289 -14.81 -4.74 -13.80
N LYS A 290 -16.09 -4.45 -14.06
CA LYS A 290 -16.79 -4.80 -15.31
C LYS A 290 -17.90 -3.79 -15.53
N VAL A 291 -17.95 -3.27 -16.76
CA VAL A 291 -18.84 -2.16 -17.16
C VAL A 291 -20.32 -2.47 -16.95
N ASP A 292 -20.74 -3.70 -17.22
CA ASP A 292 -22.14 -4.15 -17.17
C ASP A 292 -22.45 -5.01 -15.93
N TYR A 293 -21.57 -5.00 -14.92
CA TYR A 293 -21.72 -5.88 -13.74
C TYR A 293 -23.04 -5.64 -12.99
N TYR A 294 -23.48 -4.39 -12.84
CA TYR A 294 -24.69 -4.05 -12.09
C TYR A 294 -25.96 -4.69 -12.70
N GLY A 295 -25.97 -5.01 -14.01
CA GLY A 295 -27.08 -5.69 -14.66
C GLY A 295 -27.17 -7.19 -14.35
N VAL A 296 -26.12 -7.77 -13.76
CA VAL A 296 -25.98 -9.21 -13.49
C VAL A 296 -25.47 -9.51 -12.08
N ALA A 297 -25.38 -8.51 -11.22
CA ALA A 297 -24.84 -8.64 -9.87
C ALA A 297 -25.74 -9.49 -8.97
N ASP A 298 -25.12 -10.25 -8.06
CA ASP A 298 -25.87 -10.93 -7.01
C ASP A 298 -26.53 -9.91 -6.07
N GLU A 299 -27.79 -10.14 -5.72
CA GLU A 299 -28.53 -9.21 -4.86
C GLU A 299 -28.07 -9.22 -3.41
N THR A 300 -27.34 -10.26 -2.95
CA THR A 300 -26.93 -10.41 -1.55
C THR A 300 -25.41 -10.50 -1.44
N ASN A 301 -24.81 -9.55 -0.73
CA ASN A 301 -23.35 -9.43 -0.53
C ASN A 301 -22.55 -9.63 -1.84
N PRO A 302 -22.79 -8.83 -2.90
CA PRO A 302 -22.04 -8.95 -4.15
C PRO A 302 -20.55 -8.68 -3.90
N ILE A 303 -19.71 -9.48 -4.56
CA ILE A 303 -18.23 -9.44 -4.45
C ILE A 303 -17.55 -9.16 -5.80
N GLY A 304 -18.32 -8.65 -6.76
CA GLY A 304 -17.86 -8.40 -8.12
C GLY A 304 -17.87 -9.64 -9.01
N PRO A 305 -17.52 -9.49 -10.30
CA PRO A 305 -17.44 -10.59 -11.24
C PRO A 305 -16.32 -11.57 -10.87
N THR A 306 -16.58 -12.86 -11.04
CA THR A 306 -15.66 -13.95 -10.69
C THR A 306 -14.56 -14.19 -11.73
N ASN A 307 -14.62 -13.55 -12.91
CA ASN A 307 -13.65 -13.73 -13.98
C ASN A 307 -12.93 -12.43 -14.36
N ARG A 308 -11.60 -12.53 -14.53
CA ARG A 308 -10.73 -11.43 -14.96
C ARG A 308 -10.81 -11.11 -16.46
N ARG A 309 -11.95 -11.34 -17.13
CA ARG A 309 -12.08 -11.24 -18.60
C ARG A 309 -13.18 -10.26 -18.99
N GLY A 310 -12.84 -9.28 -19.82
CA GLY A 310 -13.75 -8.25 -20.33
C GLY A 310 -12.98 -7.01 -20.80
N GLU A 311 -13.69 -6.01 -21.31
CA GLU A 311 -13.14 -4.66 -21.52
C GLU A 311 -12.99 -3.94 -20.17
N GLY A 312 -11.92 -3.14 -19.99
CA GLY A 312 -11.66 -2.42 -18.73
C GLY A 312 -11.08 -3.28 -17.59
N VAL A 313 -10.20 -4.25 -17.91
CA VAL A 313 -9.59 -5.14 -16.91
C VAL A 313 -8.83 -4.34 -15.85
N GLY A 314 -9.32 -4.37 -14.62
CA GLY A 314 -8.72 -3.70 -13.48
C GLY A 314 -9.50 -3.96 -12.20
N LYS A 315 -8.97 -3.48 -11.08
CA LYS A 315 -9.67 -3.46 -9.80
C LYS A 315 -10.44 -2.15 -9.68
N VAL A 316 -11.62 -2.23 -9.08
CA VAL A 316 -12.46 -1.05 -8.88
C VAL A 316 -11.73 -0.09 -7.93
N VAL A 317 -11.82 1.20 -8.26
CA VAL A 317 -11.47 2.30 -7.35
C VAL A 317 -12.67 3.21 -7.16
N ARG A 318 -12.81 3.79 -5.97
CA ARG A 318 -13.99 4.56 -5.54
C ARG A 318 -13.60 5.90 -4.91
N GLY A 319 -14.52 6.86 -4.92
CA GLY A 319 -14.44 8.10 -4.13
C GLY A 319 -13.75 9.30 -4.76
N GLY A 320 -13.00 9.12 -5.85
CA GLY A 320 -12.22 10.19 -6.47
C GLY A 320 -11.05 10.64 -5.58
N SER A 321 -10.20 11.54 -6.06
CA SER A 321 -9.01 12.00 -5.34
C SER A 321 -8.89 13.53 -5.35
N PHE A 322 -7.86 14.03 -4.65
CA PHE A 322 -7.45 15.43 -4.69
C PHE A 322 -7.12 15.96 -6.10
N ALA A 323 -6.94 15.07 -7.09
CA ALA A 323 -6.64 15.42 -8.46
C ALA A 323 -7.86 15.36 -9.40
N ASP A 324 -8.98 14.78 -8.93
CA ASP A 324 -10.17 14.56 -9.76
C ASP A 324 -11.22 15.66 -9.56
N SER A 325 -12.06 15.87 -10.57
CA SER A 325 -13.20 16.77 -10.44
C SER A 325 -14.23 16.27 -9.43
N LEU A 326 -15.09 17.18 -8.96
CA LEU A 326 -16.19 16.85 -8.05
C LEU A 326 -17.12 15.72 -8.54
N GLU A 327 -17.22 15.52 -9.86
CA GLU A 327 -18.02 14.44 -10.45
C GLU A 327 -17.49 13.04 -10.12
N HIS A 328 -16.18 12.88 -9.96
CA HIS A 328 -15.56 11.61 -9.57
C HIS A 328 -15.74 11.32 -8.07
N ALA A 329 -16.05 12.34 -7.27
CA ALA A 329 -16.35 12.19 -5.84
C ALA A 329 -17.82 11.81 -5.58
N ARG A 330 -18.67 11.68 -6.61
CA ARG A 330 -20.04 11.19 -6.44
C ARG A 330 -20.01 9.79 -5.83
N VAL A 331 -20.92 9.53 -4.89
CA VAL A 331 -21.02 8.26 -4.15
C VAL A 331 -21.13 7.07 -5.09
N ALA A 332 -21.83 7.21 -6.22
CA ALA A 332 -22.05 6.13 -7.19
C ALA A 332 -20.92 5.98 -8.22
N ASN A 333 -20.03 6.98 -8.36
CA ASN A 333 -18.99 6.97 -9.39
C ASN A 333 -17.97 5.87 -9.15
N ARG A 334 -17.69 5.11 -10.22
CA ARG A 334 -16.73 4.01 -10.23
C ARG A 334 -15.66 4.25 -11.27
N GLY A 335 -14.43 4.01 -10.86
CA GLY A 335 -13.29 3.90 -11.73
C GLY A 335 -12.68 2.51 -11.67
N ASN A 336 -11.67 2.29 -12.49
CA ASN A 336 -10.82 1.12 -12.38
C ASN A 336 -9.36 1.47 -12.66
N GLN A 337 -8.48 0.68 -12.08
CA GLN A 337 -7.04 0.79 -12.28
C GLN A 337 -6.43 -0.61 -12.38
N ALA A 338 -5.27 -0.72 -13.04
CA ALA A 338 -4.56 -1.98 -13.16
C ALA A 338 -3.97 -2.37 -11.79
N GLU A 339 -4.20 -3.62 -11.38
CA GLU A 339 -3.94 -4.06 -10.01
C GLU A 339 -2.45 -4.18 -9.66
N GLU A 340 -1.60 -4.33 -10.69
CA GLU A 340 -0.15 -4.48 -10.55
C GLU A 340 0.58 -3.17 -10.21
N TYR A 341 -0.08 -2.02 -10.33
CA TYR A 341 0.55 -0.71 -10.12
C TYR A 341 0.04 -0.03 -8.87
N GLY A 342 0.94 0.67 -8.19
CA GLY A 342 0.59 1.71 -7.23
C GLY A 342 0.41 3.04 -7.96
N TYR A 343 -0.55 3.84 -7.51
CA TYR A 343 -0.85 5.15 -8.07
C TYR A 343 -0.76 6.21 -6.97
N SER A 344 -0.28 7.41 -7.30
CA SER A 344 -0.08 8.50 -6.34
C SER A 344 -1.38 9.11 -5.83
N THR A 345 -2.52 8.78 -6.44
CA THR A 345 -3.86 9.24 -6.08
C THR A 345 -4.77 8.12 -5.59
N VAL A 346 -4.24 6.90 -5.46
CA VAL A 346 -5.01 5.72 -5.03
C VAL A 346 -4.43 5.16 -3.74
N GLY A 347 -5.24 5.22 -2.68
CA GLY A 347 -5.01 4.56 -1.40
C GLY A 347 -6.05 3.47 -1.16
N PHE A 348 -6.37 3.21 0.10
CA PHE A 348 -7.36 2.21 0.48
C PHE A 348 -7.76 2.34 1.95
N ARG A 349 -8.86 1.68 2.30
CA ARG A 349 -9.29 1.43 3.68
C ARG A 349 -9.71 -0.02 3.85
N CYS A 350 -9.75 -0.54 5.08
CA CYS A 350 -10.12 -1.92 5.34
C CYS A 350 -11.55 -2.05 5.88
N ALA A 351 -12.14 -3.23 5.67
CA ALA A 351 -13.41 -3.68 6.22
C ALA A 351 -13.22 -4.98 7.03
N ARG A 352 -14.18 -5.30 7.89
CA ARG A 352 -14.18 -6.54 8.68
C ARG A 352 -15.59 -7.09 8.80
N ASP A 353 -15.72 -8.41 8.63
CA ASP A 353 -16.98 -9.10 8.84
C ASP A 353 -17.32 -9.14 10.35
N ILE A 354 -18.60 -8.91 10.68
CA ILE A 354 -19.09 -9.11 12.06
C ILE A 354 -19.63 -10.55 12.14
N PRO A 355 -19.13 -11.40 13.06
CA PRO A 355 -19.69 -12.72 13.27
C PRO A 355 -21.19 -12.63 13.61
N GLN A 356 -22.01 -13.40 12.91
CA GLN A 356 -23.46 -13.46 13.12
C GLN A 356 -23.85 -14.22 14.38
#